data_AF-A0A920F753-F1
#
_entry.id   AF-A0A920F753-F1
#
_cell.length_a   1.000
_cell.length_b   1.000
_cell.length_c   1.000
_cell.angle_alpha   90.00
_cell.angle_beta   90.00
_cell.angle_gamma   90.00
#
_symmetry.space_group_name_H-M   'P 1'
#
loop_
_entity.id
_entity.type
_entity.pdbx_description
1 polymer ?
#
loop_
_entity_poly.entity_id
_entity_poly.type
_entity_poly.pdbx_seq_one_letter_code
_entity_poly.pdbx_strand_id
1 'polypeptide(L)' 'MHILSGPTDTMSDVAEAVDLKQTAGDIVILSAADSDLNCLVRANSKTDPTSPSLRLANLTKLSHNLSIDIYCEQTICAAS' A
#
# COMPACT_ATOMS: atom_id res chain seq x y z
N MET A 1 -14.94 -41.13 -6.86
CA MET A 1 -14.36 -39.79 -6.76
C MET A 1 -15.02 -38.95 -7.85
N HIS A 2 -15.88 -38.00 -7.50
CA HIS A 2 -16.53 -37.10 -8.46
C HIS A 2 -16.15 -35.68 -8.03
N ILE A 3 -15.29 -35.02 -8.80
CA ILE A 3 -14.89 -33.63 -8.54
C ILE A 3 -16.07 -32.76 -8.94
N LEU A 4 -16.62 -32.04 -7.97
CA LEU A 4 -17.63 -31.02 -8.21
C LEU A 4 -16.87 -29.75 -8.64
N SER A 5 -16.82 -29.49 -9.94
CA SER A 5 -16.41 -28.19 -10.47
C SER A 5 -17.47 -27.17 -10.08
N GLY A 6 -17.30 -26.52 -8.93
CA GLY A 6 -18.03 -25.30 -8.60
C GLY A 6 -17.68 -24.20 -9.61
N PRO A 7 -18.61 -23.28 -9.91
CA PRO A 7 -18.32 -22.16 -10.78
C PRO A 7 -17.12 -21.40 -10.21
N THR A 8 -16.02 -21.33 -10.97
CA THR A 8 -15.03 -20.26 -10.82
C THR A 8 -15.81 -18.98 -10.97
N ASP A 9 -16.03 -18.28 -9.86
CA ASP A 9 -16.67 -16.97 -9.83
C ASP A 9 -15.80 -16.01 -10.64
N THR A 10 -16.12 -15.90 -11.93
CA THR A 10 -15.53 -14.95 -12.85
C THR A 10 -16.19 -13.61 -12.60
N MET A 11 -15.72 -12.88 -11.60
CA MET A 11 -15.60 -11.43 -11.71
C MET A 11 -14.64 -10.95 -10.62
N SER A 12 -13.36 -11.08 -10.90
CA SER A 12 -12.38 -10.11 -10.42
C SER A 12 -12.94 -8.73 -10.75
N ASP A 13 -13.43 -8.02 -9.73
CA ASP A 13 -13.51 -6.56 -9.78
C ASP A 13 -12.06 -6.11 -9.93
N VAL A 14 -11.59 -6.03 -11.19
CA VAL A 14 -10.22 -5.64 -11.50
C VAL A 14 -10.16 -4.17 -11.14
N ALA A 15 -9.81 -3.91 -9.88
CA ALA A 15 -9.53 -2.57 -9.40
C ALA A 15 -8.61 -1.90 -10.41
N GLU A 16 -8.99 -0.72 -10.89
CA GLU A 16 -8.17 0.02 -11.84
C GLU A 16 -6.77 0.23 -11.24
N ALA A 17 -5.74 0.21 -12.10
CA ALA A 17 -4.41 0.55 -11.66
C ALA A 17 -4.38 1.99 -11.11
N VAL A 18 -3.80 2.17 -9.94
CA VAL A 18 -3.69 3.45 -9.25
C VAL A 18 -2.23 3.75 -9.00
N ASP A 19 -1.81 4.93 -9.42
CA ASP A 19 -0.54 5.53 -9.02
C ASP A 19 -0.77 6.43 -7.80
N LEU A 20 -0.20 6.06 -6.65
CA LEU A 20 -0.32 6.82 -5.41
C LEU A 20 0.50 8.11 -5.40
N LYS A 21 1.46 8.27 -6.31
CA LYS A 21 2.34 9.44 -6.44
C LYS A 21 3.01 9.85 -5.12
N GLN A 22 3.29 8.86 -4.27
CA GLN A 22 3.93 9.09 -2.99
C GLN A 22 5.45 9.21 -3.21
N THR A 23 6.05 10.27 -2.68
CA THR A 23 7.50 10.42 -2.72
C THR A 23 8.18 9.33 -1.90
N ALA A 24 9.40 8.94 -2.27
CA ALA A 24 10.22 8.05 -1.46
C ALA A 24 10.42 8.62 -0.03
N GLY A 25 10.61 7.73 0.93
CA GLY A 25 10.98 8.07 2.30
C GLY A 25 11.71 6.92 2.97
N ASP A 26 12.40 7.22 4.07
CA ASP A 26 13.33 6.31 4.75
C ASP A 26 12.60 5.12 5.39
N ILE A 27 11.32 5.31 5.76
CA ILE A 27 10.44 4.25 6.29
C ILE A 27 9.12 4.28 5.53
N VAL A 28 8.71 3.13 5.00
CA VAL A 28 7.40 2.92 4.36
C VAL A 28 6.58 1.94 5.20
N ILE A 29 5.37 2.33 5.61
CA ILE A 29 4.41 1.47 6.31
C ILE A 29 3.12 1.36 5.50
N LEU A 30 2.73 0.12 5.23
CA LEU A 30 1.49 -0.21 4.55
C LEU A 30 0.54 -0.90 5.53
N SER A 31 -0.70 -0.42 5.63
CA SER A 31 -1.76 -1.08 6.43
C SER A 31 -3.07 -1.12 5.65
N ALA A 32 -3.88 -2.15 5.87
CA ALA A 32 -5.24 -2.18 5.34
C ALA A 32 -6.21 -1.34 6.19
N ALA A 33 -5.84 -1.00 7.43
CA ALA A 33 -6.68 -0.28 8.37
C ALA A 33 -6.27 1.20 8.46
N ASP A 34 -7.19 2.10 8.10
CA ASP A 34 -6.97 3.54 8.22
C ASP A 34 -6.75 3.99 9.67
N SER A 35 -7.25 3.23 10.65
CA SER A 35 -6.99 3.49 12.07
C SER A 35 -5.51 3.41 12.42
N ASP A 36 -4.80 2.43 11.87
CA ASP A 36 -3.37 2.24 12.15
C ASP A 36 -2.55 3.36 11.54
N LEU A 37 -2.86 3.72 10.29
CA LEU A 37 -2.22 4.83 9.59
C LEU A 37 -2.46 6.16 10.34
N ASN A 38 -3.69 6.41 10.79
CA ASN A 38 -4.02 7.61 11.56
C ASN A 38 -3.28 7.66 12.92
N CYS A 39 -3.11 6.51 13.58
CA CYS A 39 -2.29 6.42 14.80
C CYS A 39 -0.83 6.79 14.51
N LEU A 40 -0.26 6.29 13.40
CA LEU A 40 1.10 6.58 12.99
C LEU A 40 1.30 8.06 12.59
N VAL A 41 0.33 8.68 11.91
CA VAL A 41 0.37 10.13 11.63
C VAL A 41 0.48 10.93 12.92
N ARG A 42 -0.33 10.59 13.95
CA ARG A 42 -0.33 11.27 15.25
C ARG A 42 0.94 11.01 16.06
N ALA A 43 1.59 9.86 15.86
CA ALA A 43 2.88 9.57 16.48
C ALA A 43 4.01 10.36 15.78
N ASN A 44 4.03 10.35 14.45
CA ASN A 44 5.01 11.05 13.62
C ASN A 44 4.94 12.58 13.78
N SER A 45 3.77 13.16 14.08
CA SER A 45 3.68 14.60 14.35
C SER A 45 4.37 15.03 15.65
N LYS A 46 4.83 14.08 16.47
CA LYS A 46 5.53 14.32 17.74
C LYS A 46 7.02 13.98 17.67
N THR A 47 7.52 13.53 16.51
CA THR A 47 8.93 13.21 16.33
C THR A 47 9.74 14.44 15.94
N ASP A 48 11.05 14.38 16.15
CA ASP A 48 11.96 15.45 15.73
C ASP A 48 11.98 15.57 14.19
N PRO A 49 12.04 16.78 13.60
CA PRO A 49 12.25 16.99 12.17
C PRO A 49 13.47 16.26 11.56
N THR A 50 14.48 15.91 12.36
CA THR A 50 15.63 15.12 11.93
C THR A 50 15.37 13.60 11.95
N SER A 51 14.18 13.17 12.35
CA SER A 51 13.81 11.74 12.34
C SER A 51 13.67 11.24 10.90
N PRO A 52 13.87 9.92 10.66
CA PRO A 52 13.65 9.33 9.35
C PRO A 52 12.27 9.67 8.80
N SER A 53 12.23 10.02 7.52
CA SER A 53 11.01 10.38 6.80
C SER A 53 10.07 9.18 6.66
N LEU A 54 8.80 9.39 7.04
CA LEU A 54 7.79 8.34 7.05
C LEU A 54 6.84 8.46 5.85
N ARG A 55 6.52 7.33 5.22
CA ARG A 55 5.50 7.17 4.18
C ARG A 55 4.46 6.16 4.63
N LEU A 56 3.21 6.58 4.62
CA LEU A 56 2.06 5.79 5.05
C LEU A 56 1.13 5.62 3.86
N ALA A 57 0.72 4.39 3.55
CA ALA A 57 -0.26 4.12 2.50
C ALA A 57 -1.21 2.98 2.87
N ASN A 58 -2.45 3.07 2.37
CA ASN A 58 -3.45 2.03 2.58
C ASN A 58 -3.29 0.93 1.52
N LEU A 59 -3.13 -0.31 1.95
CA LEU A 59 -2.96 -1.49 1.09
C LEU A 59 -4.12 -1.70 0.11
N THR A 60 -5.32 -1.31 0.48
CA THR A 60 -6.51 -1.44 -0.39
C THR A 60 -6.40 -0.59 -1.65
N LYS A 61 -5.56 0.46 -1.65
CA LYS A 61 -5.27 1.27 -2.85
C LYS A 61 -4.25 0.62 -3.79
N LEU A 62 -3.56 -0.42 -3.34
CA LEU A 62 -2.59 -1.20 -4.12
C LEU A 62 -3.16 -2.56 -4.52
N SER A 63 -4.48 -2.64 -4.76
CA SER A 63 -5.17 -3.90 -5.08
C SER A 63 -4.87 -4.45 -6.48
N HIS A 64 -4.35 -3.61 -7.39
CA HIS A 64 -3.96 -4.02 -8.73
C HIS A 64 -2.45 -4.24 -8.82
N ASN A 65 -2.00 -5.31 -9.46
CA ASN A 65 -0.57 -5.66 -9.57
C ASN A 65 0.27 -4.50 -10.13
N LEU A 66 -0.21 -3.82 -11.18
CA LEU A 66 0.48 -2.65 -11.72
C LEU A 66 0.62 -1.50 -10.70
N SER A 67 -0.35 -1.30 -9.80
CA SER A 67 -0.23 -0.31 -8.72
C SER A 67 0.92 -0.68 -7.78
N ILE A 68 1.08 -1.97 -7.48
CA ILE A 68 2.17 -2.49 -6.65
C ILE A 68 3.51 -2.26 -7.34
N ASP A 69 3.61 -2.61 -8.62
CA ASP A 69 4.84 -2.44 -9.41
C ASP A 69 5.28 -0.97 -9.43
N ILE A 70 4.36 -0.05 -9.78
CA ILE A 70 4.62 1.40 -9.79
C ILE A 70 5.05 1.88 -8.41
N TYR A 71 4.36 1.45 -7.35
CA TYR A 71 4.68 1.88 -5.99
C TYR A 71 6.05 1.34 -5.51
N CYS A 72 6.37 0.10 -5.84
CA CYS A 72 7.68 -0.48 -5.58
C CYS A 72 8.78 0.31 -6.27
N GLU A 73 8.64 0.58 -7.57
CA GLU A 73 9.64 1.31 -8.35
C GLU A 73 9.82 2.76 -7.88
N GLN A 74 8.73 3.49 -7.68
CA GLN A 74 8.77 4.93 -7.44
C GLN A 74 8.95 5.31 -5.97
N THR A 75 8.50 4.48 -5.04
CA THR A 75 8.49 4.80 -3.61
C THR A 75 9.43 3.90 -2.81
N ILE A 76 9.35 2.57 -2.98
CA ILE A 76 10.10 1.63 -2.14
C ILE A 76 11.57 1.51 -2.56
N CYS A 77 11.83 1.27 -3.85
CA CYS A 77 13.20 1.15 -4.35
C CYS A 77 13.98 2.47 -4.30
N ALA A 78 13.26 3.59 -4.24
CA ALA A 78 13.84 4.92 -4.05
C ALA A 78 13.98 5.33 -2.57
N ALA A 79 13.53 4.51 -1.62
CA ALA A 79 13.73 4.74 -0.19
C ALA A 79 15.23 4.66 0.15
N SER A 80 15.71 5.57 1.00
CA SER A 80 17.12 5.74 1.36
C SER A 80 17.42 5.28 2.78
#